data_AF-A0A662G8H6-F1
#
_entry.id   AF-A0A662G8H6-F1
#
_cell.length_a   1.000
_cell.length_b   1.000
_cell.length_c   1.000
_cell.angle_alpha   90.00
_cell.angle_beta   90.00
_cell.angle_gamma   90.00
#
_symmetry.space_group_name_H-M   'P 1'
#
loop_
_entity.id
_entity.type
_entity.pdbx_description
1 polymer ?
#
loop_
_entity_poly.entity_id
_entity_poly.type
_entity_poly.pdbx_seq_one_letter_code
_entity_poly.pdbx_strand_id
1 'polypeptide(L)'
;MFPLYISMLHYNIQPNYLKLFSWRKIYLILYQYILLSVHMHTFQGENMFLSPQYIRYLRKKAKMTQKELAERAGVSQSLIARIENGTVDPRYSTLRKIYNVLKKSLSLAFSARDVMNKPVYTVYENDTLRKAAEIMWKKGFSQLPVIDKKGKIKGTISEEIIVRTLLKYHGKIFKIRVKDVMDKPLPTIRPECNIDDIYRILLMEAPATLVVENKKIKGIITKSDIIAYCLLGVSNKGI
;
A
#
# COMPACT_ATOMS: atom_id res chain seq x y z
N MET A 1 2.88 21.15 9.94
CA MET A 1 3.39 22.14 10.93
C MET A 1 3.94 21.50 12.21
N PHE A 2 3.65 20.22 12.50
CA PHE A 2 4.13 19.51 13.69
C PHE A 2 5.60 18.98 13.68
N PRO A 3 6.28 18.72 12.54
CA PRO A 3 7.65 18.19 12.59
C PRO A 3 8.73 19.22 12.94
N LEU A 4 8.47 20.51 12.71
CA LEU A 4 9.43 21.59 12.93
C LEU A 4 9.62 21.94 14.41
N TYR A 5 8.61 21.70 15.25
CA TYR A 5 8.64 22.11 16.65
C TYR A 5 9.57 21.23 17.51
N ILE A 6 9.71 19.95 17.17
CA ILE A 6 10.56 19.00 17.92
C ILE A 6 12.06 19.25 17.66
N SER A 7 12.42 19.82 16.51
CA SER A 7 13.81 20.23 16.22
C SER A 7 14.25 21.49 16.97
N MET A 8 13.31 22.36 17.36
CA MET A 8 13.63 23.65 18.00
C MET A 8 13.93 23.52 19.49
N LEU A 9 13.50 22.44 20.16
CA LEU A 9 13.72 22.24 21.60
C LEU A 9 15.06 21.60 21.94
N HIS A 10 15.72 20.91 20.99
CA HIS A 10 17.00 20.22 21.24
C HIS A 10 18.25 21.05 20.93
N TYR A 11 18.12 22.10 20.12
CA TYR A 11 19.22 23.01 19.81
C TYR A 11 18.77 24.41 20.17
N ASN A 12 19.35 24.96 21.23
CA ASN A 12 19.05 26.25 21.84
C ASN A 12 19.39 27.42 20.88
N ILE A 13 18.71 27.50 19.73
CA ILE A 13 19.00 28.42 18.64
C ILE A 13 18.12 29.65 18.81
N GLN A 14 18.74 30.78 19.13
CA GLN A 14 18.06 32.06 19.26
C GLN A 14 17.48 32.55 17.91
N PRO A 15 16.33 33.25 17.93
CA PRO A 15 15.54 33.61 16.74
C PRO A 15 16.23 34.55 15.73
N ASN A 16 17.44 35.06 16.01
CA ASN A 16 18.13 36.04 15.16
C ASN A 16 19.06 35.47 14.07
N TYR A 17 19.17 34.14 13.90
CA TYR A 17 20.04 33.53 12.87
C TYR A 17 19.39 33.34 11.49
N LEU A 18 18.16 33.82 11.28
CA LEU A 18 17.40 33.65 10.02
C LEU A 18 17.86 34.55 8.85
N LYS A 19 18.91 35.36 8.98
CA LYS A 19 19.37 36.28 7.92
C LYS A 19 20.56 35.82 7.08
N LEU A 20 21.12 34.62 7.30
CA LEU A 20 22.38 34.22 6.64
C LEU A 20 22.33 32.98 5.74
N PHE A 21 21.14 32.46 5.40
CA PHE A 21 21.04 31.31 4.51
C PHE A 21 20.25 31.63 3.24
N SER A 22 20.99 31.80 2.13
CA SER A 22 20.43 31.85 0.78
C SER A 22 19.53 30.64 0.53
N TRP A 23 18.32 30.87 0.03
CA TRP A 23 17.33 29.84 -0.34
C TRP A 23 17.92 28.72 -1.24
N ARG A 24 18.99 29.00 -1.98
CA ARG A 24 19.76 28.01 -2.75
C ARG A 24 20.36 26.91 -1.87
N LYS A 25 20.90 27.22 -0.68
CA LYS A 25 21.49 26.23 0.22
C LYS A 25 20.42 25.30 0.81
N ILE A 26 19.27 25.84 1.19
CA ILE A 26 18.14 25.07 1.71
C ILE A 26 17.60 24.13 0.62
N TYR A 27 17.45 24.64 -0.61
CA TYR A 27 17.01 23.84 -1.75
C TYR A 27 18.00 22.71 -2.08
N LEU A 28 19.31 22.99 -2.06
CA LEU A 28 20.35 21.97 -2.29
C LEU A 28 20.37 20.90 -1.20
N ILE A 29 20.20 21.27 0.08
CA ILE A 29 20.14 20.29 1.18
C ILE A 29 18.88 19.42 1.05
N LEU A 30 17.72 20.02 0.77
CA LEU A 30 16.48 19.27 0.53
C LEU A 30 16.59 18.36 -0.70
N TYR A 31 17.19 18.84 -1.79
CA TYR A 31 17.40 18.06 -3.02
C TYR A 31 18.39 16.92 -2.78
N GLN A 32 19.48 17.14 -2.05
CA GLN A 32 20.44 16.11 -1.65
C GLN A 32 19.78 15.06 -0.73
N TYR A 33 18.92 15.48 0.19
CA TYR A 33 18.19 14.57 1.09
C TYR A 33 17.13 13.75 0.35
N ILE A 34 16.44 14.34 -0.63
CA ILE A 34 15.51 13.64 -1.54
C ILE A 34 16.27 12.67 -2.45
N LEU A 35 17.43 13.06 -2.98
CA LEU A 35 18.28 12.16 -3.77
C LEU A 35 18.82 11.01 -2.94
N LEU A 36 19.28 11.26 -1.70
CA LEU A 36 19.73 10.22 -0.78
C LEU A 36 18.57 9.30 -0.36
N SER A 37 17.37 9.82 -0.10
CA SER A 37 16.21 9.00 0.23
C SER A 37 15.77 8.14 -0.96
N VAL A 38 15.78 8.70 -2.17
CA VAL A 38 15.51 7.94 -3.41
C VAL A 38 16.60 6.90 -3.65
N HIS A 39 17.89 7.22 -3.47
CA HIS A 39 18.99 6.26 -3.64
C HIS A 39 18.93 5.12 -2.61
N MET A 40 18.62 5.43 -1.35
CA MET A 40 18.37 4.43 -0.29
C MET A 40 17.18 3.53 -0.63
N HIS A 41 16.11 4.07 -1.23
CA HIS A 41 14.98 3.29 -1.70
C HIS A 41 15.31 2.42 -2.92
N THR A 42 16.20 2.85 -3.81
CA THR A 42 16.64 2.02 -4.96
C THR A 42 17.59 0.88 -4.57
N PHE A 43 18.33 1.00 -3.47
CA PHE A 43 19.33 -0.01 -3.05
C PHE A 43 18.79 -1.10 -2.11
N GLN A 44 17.53 -0.99 -1.64
CA GLN A 44 16.89 -2.01 -0.81
C GLN A 44 15.66 -2.68 -1.47
N GLY A 45 15.42 -2.42 -2.76
CA GLY A 45 14.26 -2.94 -3.51
C GLY A 45 14.22 -4.48 -3.68
N GLU A 46 15.27 -5.21 -3.33
CA GLU A 46 15.28 -6.69 -3.34
C GLU A 46 15.35 -7.34 -1.95
N ASN A 47 15.49 -6.55 -0.87
CA ASN A 47 15.41 -7.07 0.49
C ASN A 47 13.97 -6.98 0.99
N MET A 48 13.11 -7.76 0.35
CA MET A 48 11.82 -8.15 0.89
C MET A 48 12.07 -8.73 2.30
N PHE A 49 11.47 -8.13 3.33
CA PHE A 49 11.68 -8.46 4.74
C PHE A 49 11.21 -9.89 5.03
N LEU A 50 12.05 -10.89 4.73
CA LEU A 50 11.78 -12.31 4.95
C LEU A 50 12.03 -12.64 6.42
N SER A 51 11.08 -12.28 7.28
CA SER A 51 11.17 -12.63 8.69
C SER A 51 11.17 -14.16 8.88
N PRO A 52 11.77 -14.68 9.97
CA PRO A 52 11.68 -16.08 10.38
C PRO A 52 10.27 -16.68 10.26
N GLN A 53 9.29 -15.93 10.76
CA GLN A 53 7.89 -16.32 10.79
C GLN A 53 7.30 -16.37 9.38
N TYR A 54 7.70 -15.43 8.52
CA TYR A 54 7.22 -15.37 7.14
C TYR A 54 7.80 -16.48 6.27
N ILE A 55 9.07 -16.85 6.45
CA ILE A 55 9.67 -18.04 5.80
C ILE A 55 8.91 -19.31 6.19
N ARG A 56 8.62 -19.48 7.49
CA ARG A 56 7.83 -20.61 8.00
C ARG A 56 6.42 -20.63 7.41
N TYR A 57 5.77 -19.49 7.34
CA TYR A 57 4.44 -19.33 6.73
C TYR A 57 4.44 -19.74 5.26
N LEU A 58 5.36 -19.20 4.46
CA LEU A 58 5.48 -19.52 3.04
C LEU A 58 5.73 -21.01 2.82
N ARG A 59 6.65 -21.61 3.59
CA ARG A 59 6.93 -23.05 3.50
C ARG A 59 5.69 -23.91 3.78
N LYS A 60 4.94 -23.61 4.85
CA LYS A 60 3.71 -24.33 5.18
C LYS A 60 2.65 -24.15 4.09
N LYS A 61 2.50 -22.93 3.56
CA LYS A 61 1.60 -22.64 2.43
C LYS A 61 1.98 -23.42 1.17
N ALA A 62 3.28 -23.66 0.98
CA ALA A 62 3.82 -24.48 -0.11
C ALA A 62 3.61 -25.99 0.12
N LYS A 63 3.01 -26.38 1.26
CA LYS A 63 2.87 -27.76 1.72
C LYS A 63 4.21 -28.50 1.80
N MET A 64 5.28 -27.78 2.16
CA MET A 64 6.62 -28.33 2.30
C MET A 64 6.99 -28.59 3.78
N THR A 65 7.69 -29.68 4.01
CA THR A 65 8.46 -29.90 5.24
C THR A 65 9.73 -29.03 5.25
N GLN A 66 10.34 -28.83 6.43
CA GLN A 66 11.63 -28.13 6.53
C GLN A 66 12.73 -28.86 5.76
N LYS A 67 12.65 -30.20 5.72
CA LYS A 67 13.59 -31.05 4.99
C LYS A 67 13.50 -30.82 3.48
N GLU A 68 12.29 -30.87 2.92
CA GLU A 68 12.09 -30.65 1.47
C GLU A 68 12.50 -29.24 1.03
N LEU A 69 12.21 -28.21 1.84
CA LEU A 69 12.66 -26.85 1.53
C LEU A 69 14.20 -26.77 1.53
N ALA A 70 14.84 -27.39 2.52
CA ALA A 70 16.28 -27.40 2.66
C ALA A 70 16.96 -28.09 1.46
N GLU A 71 16.48 -29.27 1.08
CA GLU A 71 16.96 -30.03 -0.08
C GLU A 71 16.84 -29.22 -1.38
N ARG A 72 15.67 -28.62 -1.62
CA ARG A 72 15.44 -27.81 -2.83
C ARG A 72 16.25 -26.51 -2.85
N ALA A 73 16.55 -25.93 -1.69
CA ALA A 73 17.35 -24.71 -1.57
C ALA A 73 18.86 -24.97 -1.50
N GLY A 74 19.29 -26.23 -1.42
CA GLY A 74 20.70 -26.61 -1.26
C GLY A 74 21.29 -26.13 0.06
N VAL A 75 20.54 -26.27 1.16
CA VAL A 75 20.96 -25.93 2.53
C VAL A 75 20.62 -27.07 3.49
N SER A 76 21.12 -27.03 4.73
CA SER A 76 20.78 -28.05 5.73
C SER A 76 19.38 -27.81 6.32
N GLN A 77 18.66 -28.89 6.67
CA GLN A 77 17.37 -28.80 7.36
C GLN A 77 17.53 -28.12 8.74
N SER A 78 18.65 -28.33 9.42
CA SER A 78 18.97 -27.65 10.68
C SER A 78 19.06 -26.12 10.52
N LEU A 79 19.57 -25.63 9.39
CA LEU A 79 19.65 -24.20 9.12
C LEU A 79 18.24 -23.61 8.92
N ILE A 80 17.37 -24.27 8.15
CA ILE A 80 15.97 -23.84 8.00
C ILE A 80 15.26 -23.78 9.35
N ALA A 81 15.42 -24.80 10.20
CA ALA A 81 14.81 -24.82 11.52
C ALA A 81 15.29 -23.66 12.41
N ARG A 82 16.59 -23.38 12.42
CA ARG A 82 17.17 -22.26 13.18
C ARG A 82 16.71 -20.90 12.65
N ILE A 83 16.65 -20.73 11.33
CA ILE A 83 16.10 -19.52 10.70
C ILE A 83 14.65 -19.31 11.10
N GLU A 84 13.79 -20.33 10.96
CA GLU A 84 12.35 -20.21 11.30
C GLU A 84 12.07 -19.94 12.77
N ASN A 85 12.97 -20.40 13.65
CA ASN A 85 12.93 -20.13 15.09
C ASN A 85 13.60 -18.80 15.47
N GLY A 86 14.20 -18.08 14.51
CA GLY A 86 14.88 -16.80 14.76
C GLY A 86 16.20 -16.90 15.52
N THR A 87 16.81 -18.09 15.60
CA THR A 87 18.05 -18.32 16.35
C THR A 87 19.32 -18.13 15.51
N VAL A 88 19.14 -17.80 14.22
CA VAL A 88 20.22 -17.50 13.27
C VAL A 88 19.77 -16.36 12.37
N ASP A 89 20.68 -15.42 12.14
CA ASP A 89 20.58 -14.48 11.02
C ASP A 89 21.31 -15.07 9.80
N PRO A 90 20.58 -15.52 8.76
CA PRO A 90 21.17 -16.12 7.58
C PRO A 90 21.80 -15.08 6.66
N ARG A 91 22.93 -15.45 6.02
CA ARG A 91 23.50 -14.63 4.93
C ARG A 91 22.48 -14.39 3.83
N TYR A 92 22.56 -13.23 3.18
CA TYR A 92 21.66 -12.85 2.08
C TYR A 92 21.60 -13.91 0.96
N SER A 93 22.75 -14.49 0.58
CA SER A 93 22.79 -15.54 -0.44
C SER A 93 21.97 -16.78 -0.05
N THR A 94 21.94 -17.13 1.23
CA THR A 94 21.11 -18.21 1.77
C THR A 94 19.63 -17.85 1.72
N LEU A 95 19.26 -16.65 2.18
CA LEU A 95 17.88 -16.16 2.10
C LEU A 95 17.36 -16.16 0.67
N ARG A 96 18.16 -15.70 -0.28
CA ARG A 96 17.83 -15.67 -1.70
C ARG A 96 17.55 -17.07 -2.27
N LYS A 97 18.34 -18.08 -1.91
CA LYS A 97 18.10 -19.48 -2.31
C LYS A 97 16.76 -19.99 -1.78
N ILE A 98 16.51 -19.81 -0.49
CA ILE A 98 15.27 -20.21 0.18
C ILE A 98 14.07 -19.52 -0.47
N TYR A 99 14.16 -18.20 -0.67
CA TYR A 99 13.13 -17.41 -1.30
C TYR A 99 12.81 -17.87 -2.72
N ASN A 100 13.81 -18.15 -3.55
CA ASN A 100 13.60 -18.59 -4.92
C ASN A 100 12.86 -19.93 -5.00
N VAL A 101 13.17 -20.87 -4.09
CA VAL A 101 12.46 -22.16 -3.99
C VAL A 101 11.01 -21.94 -3.58
N LEU A 102 10.78 -21.13 -2.55
CA LEU A 102 9.43 -20.81 -2.08
C LEU A 102 8.63 -20.10 -3.17
N LYS A 103 9.22 -19.10 -3.84
CA LYS A 103 8.64 -18.37 -4.98
C LYS A 103 8.22 -19.32 -6.10
N LYS A 104 9.11 -20.23 -6.50
CA LYS A 104 8.84 -21.20 -7.57
C LYS A 104 7.78 -22.22 -7.17
N SER A 105 7.83 -22.76 -5.96
CA SER A 105 6.93 -23.83 -5.53
C SER A 105 5.51 -23.37 -5.23
N LEU A 106 5.37 -22.17 -4.69
CA LEU A 106 4.06 -21.58 -4.41
C LEU A 106 3.46 -20.91 -5.64
N SER A 107 4.20 -20.83 -6.75
CA SER A 107 3.90 -19.88 -7.82
C SER A 107 3.60 -18.51 -7.20
N LEU A 108 4.50 -17.96 -6.36
CA LEU A 108 4.34 -16.61 -5.74
C LEU A 108 4.38 -15.49 -6.79
N ALA A 109 3.73 -15.65 -7.92
CA ALA A 109 3.00 -14.58 -8.57
C ALA A 109 1.69 -14.41 -7.79
N PHE A 110 1.76 -13.82 -6.59
CA PHE A 110 0.54 -13.36 -5.94
C PHE A 110 -0.13 -12.39 -6.88
N SER A 111 -1.39 -12.67 -7.18
CA SER A 111 -2.17 -11.87 -8.11
C SER A 111 -3.04 -10.88 -7.35
N ALA A 112 -3.48 -9.82 -8.03
CA ALA A 112 -4.46 -8.88 -7.47
C ALA A 112 -5.69 -9.59 -6.90
N ARG A 113 -6.11 -10.70 -7.54
CA ARG A 113 -7.25 -11.53 -7.09
C ARG A 113 -7.06 -12.10 -5.69
N ASP A 114 -5.82 -12.37 -5.27
CA ASP A 114 -5.51 -12.99 -3.99
C ASP A 114 -5.55 -12.02 -2.81
N VAL A 115 -5.37 -10.72 -3.09
CA VAL A 115 -5.23 -9.65 -2.09
C VAL A 115 -6.46 -8.74 -2.04
N MET A 116 -7.22 -8.64 -3.13
CA MET A 116 -8.35 -7.72 -3.21
C MET A 116 -9.46 -7.97 -2.20
N ASN A 117 -10.04 -6.87 -1.72
CA ASN A 117 -11.26 -6.89 -0.93
C ASN A 117 -12.51 -6.77 -1.81
N LYS A 118 -13.56 -7.45 -1.38
CA LYS A 118 -14.90 -7.46 -1.97
C LYS A 118 -15.95 -7.63 -0.87
N PRO A 119 -17.18 -7.08 -1.02
CA PRO A 119 -17.65 -6.28 -2.16
C PRO A 119 -17.11 -4.85 -2.15
N VAL A 120 -16.99 -4.23 -3.34
CA VAL A 120 -16.61 -2.81 -3.47
C VAL A 120 -17.84 -1.94 -3.40
N TYR A 121 -17.91 -1.10 -2.37
CA TYR A 121 -18.97 -0.10 -2.23
C TYR A 121 -18.70 1.08 -3.15
N THR A 122 -19.73 1.54 -3.85
CA THR A 122 -19.63 2.63 -4.83
C THR A 122 -20.76 3.64 -4.63
N VAL A 123 -20.60 4.83 -5.21
CA VAL A 123 -21.65 5.85 -5.30
C VAL A 123 -21.88 6.22 -6.76
N TYR A 124 -23.08 6.70 -7.07
CA TYR A 124 -23.37 7.25 -8.38
C TYR A 124 -22.88 8.69 -8.50
N GLU A 125 -22.47 9.10 -9.70
CA GLU A 125 -22.01 10.46 -9.98
C GLU A 125 -23.05 11.56 -9.62
N ASN A 126 -24.34 11.22 -9.63
CA ASN A 126 -25.43 12.13 -9.28
C ASN A 126 -25.91 12.00 -7.82
N ASP A 127 -25.30 11.12 -7.02
CA ASP A 127 -25.58 11.04 -5.58
C ASP A 127 -25.11 12.32 -4.85
N THR A 128 -25.66 12.57 -3.67
CA THR A 128 -25.25 13.68 -2.80
C THR A 128 -23.97 13.34 -2.03
N LEU A 129 -23.20 14.35 -1.64
CA LEU A 129 -22.04 14.16 -0.76
C LEU A 129 -22.42 13.56 0.60
N ARG A 130 -23.63 13.86 1.10
CA ARG A 130 -24.17 13.25 2.32
C ARG A 130 -24.21 11.73 2.21
N LYS A 131 -24.75 11.21 1.10
CA LYS A 131 -24.84 9.75 0.88
C LYS A 131 -23.46 9.11 0.82
N ALA A 132 -22.49 9.74 0.15
CA ALA A 132 -21.11 9.27 0.12
C ALA A 132 -20.49 9.22 1.53
N ALA A 133 -20.63 10.30 2.30
CA ALA A 133 -20.15 10.39 3.68
C ALA A 133 -20.80 9.34 4.60
N GLU A 134 -22.11 9.10 4.46
CA GLU A 134 -22.81 8.09 5.25
C GLU A 134 -22.29 6.66 4.98
N ILE A 135 -22.00 6.33 3.71
CA ILE A 135 -21.41 5.03 3.36
C ILE A 135 -20.00 4.91 3.95
N MET A 136 -19.17 5.94 3.78
CA MET A 136 -17.80 5.99 4.33
C MET A 136 -17.81 5.78 5.84
N TRP A 137 -18.64 6.51 6.58
CA TRP A 137 -18.76 6.42 8.03
C TRP A 137 -19.23 5.04 8.49
N LYS A 138 -20.34 4.54 7.93
CA LYS A 138 -20.94 3.26 8.36
C LYS A 138 -20.05 2.05 8.06
N LYS A 139 -19.20 2.15 7.04
CA LYS A 139 -18.35 1.04 6.58
C LYS A 139 -16.88 1.20 6.94
N GLY A 140 -16.47 2.33 7.51
CA GLY A 140 -15.09 2.62 7.84
C GLY A 140 -14.19 2.79 6.61
N PHE A 141 -14.72 3.31 5.50
CA PHE A 141 -13.95 3.57 4.29
C PHE A 141 -13.62 5.05 4.16
N SER A 142 -12.37 5.38 3.82
CA SER A 142 -11.96 6.77 3.57
C SER A 142 -12.20 7.23 2.12
N GLN A 143 -12.59 6.32 1.23
CA GLN A 143 -12.82 6.61 -0.18
C GLN A 143 -13.76 5.61 -0.86
N LEU A 144 -14.43 6.05 -1.92
CA LEU A 144 -15.38 5.26 -2.71
C LEU A 144 -15.19 5.54 -4.22
N PRO A 145 -15.21 4.51 -5.07
CA PRO A 145 -15.30 4.69 -6.51
C PRO A 145 -16.65 5.30 -6.90
N VAL A 146 -16.61 6.19 -7.88
CA VAL A 146 -17.80 6.84 -8.45
C VAL A 146 -18.12 6.20 -9.79
N ILE A 147 -19.39 5.81 -9.99
CA ILE A 147 -19.88 5.18 -11.22
C ILE A 147 -21.04 5.96 -11.85
N ASP A 148 -21.26 5.79 -13.15
CA ASP A 148 -22.48 6.25 -13.81
C ASP A 148 -23.62 5.23 -13.69
N LYS A 149 -24.80 5.59 -14.21
CA LYS A 149 -25.97 4.70 -14.25
C LYS A 149 -25.76 3.40 -15.03
N LYS A 150 -24.75 3.34 -15.91
CA LYS A 150 -24.37 2.16 -16.69
C LYS A 150 -23.28 1.33 -16.01
N GLY A 151 -22.87 1.72 -14.79
CA GLY A 151 -21.82 1.05 -14.03
C GLY A 151 -20.39 1.37 -14.48
N LYS A 152 -20.19 2.37 -15.34
CA LYS A 152 -18.84 2.77 -15.76
C LYS A 152 -18.20 3.63 -14.69
N ILE A 153 -16.91 3.42 -14.43
CA ILE A 153 -16.12 4.21 -13.49
C ILE A 153 -15.95 5.63 -14.05
N LYS A 154 -16.30 6.63 -13.23
CA LYS A 154 -16.26 8.05 -13.59
C LYS A 154 -15.25 8.85 -12.77
N GLY A 155 -14.99 8.43 -11.54
CA GLY A 155 -14.15 9.17 -10.63
C GLY A 155 -13.96 8.46 -9.31
N THR A 156 -13.46 9.20 -8.33
CA THR A 156 -13.31 8.74 -6.95
C THR A 156 -13.66 9.88 -6.00
N ILE A 157 -14.34 9.55 -4.91
CA ILE A 157 -14.65 10.48 -3.84
C ILE A 157 -13.96 10.00 -2.55
N SER A 158 -13.29 10.90 -1.84
CA SER A 158 -12.59 10.61 -0.59
C SER A 158 -13.04 11.56 0.52
N GLU A 159 -12.74 11.19 1.76
CA GLU A 159 -12.95 12.05 2.94
C GLU A 159 -12.22 13.39 2.79
N GLU A 160 -11.02 13.41 2.18
CA GLU A 160 -10.26 14.63 1.91
C GLU A 160 -11.04 15.58 1.00
N ILE A 161 -11.63 15.05 -0.09
CA ILE A 161 -12.46 15.84 -1.01
C ILE A 161 -13.68 16.40 -0.27
N ILE A 162 -14.33 15.59 0.56
CA ILE A 162 -15.51 16.00 1.33
C ILE A 162 -15.13 17.13 2.30
N VAL A 163 -14.04 16.99 3.05
CA VAL A 163 -13.54 18.01 3.98
C VAL A 163 -13.14 19.30 3.24
N ARG A 164 -12.40 19.19 2.13
CA ARG A 164 -12.06 20.34 1.27
C ARG A 164 -13.30 21.04 0.73
N THR A 165 -14.34 20.28 0.39
CA THR A 165 -15.61 20.83 -0.09
C THR A 165 -16.38 21.54 1.03
N LEU A 166 -16.39 20.99 2.25
CA LEU A 166 -16.96 21.63 3.43
C LEU A 166 -16.34 23.00 3.71
N LEU A 167 -15.01 23.10 3.60
CA LEU A 167 -14.28 24.36 3.75
C LEU A 167 -14.65 25.39 2.66
N LYS A 168 -14.88 24.93 1.43
CA LYS A 168 -15.14 25.82 0.29
C LYS A 168 -16.58 26.34 0.22
N TYR A 169 -17.57 25.51 0.55
CA TYR A 169 -18.98 25.81 0.25
C TYR A 169 -19.87 26.05 1.48
N HIS A 170 -19.34 25.92 2.70
CA HIS A 170 -20.07 26.11 3.97
C HIS A 170 -21.49 25.48 3.92
N GLY A 171 -22.50 26.05 4.60
CA GLY A 171 -23.86 25.50 4.73
C GLY A 171 -24.65 25.23 3.43
N LYS A 172 -24.05 25.40 2.24
CA LYS A 172 -24.64 25.06 0.93
C LYS A 172 -24.25 23.66 0.42
N ILE A 173 -23.56 22.84 1.22
CA ILE A 173 -23.07 21.52 0.80
C ILE A 173 -24.17 20.52 0.43
N PHE A 174 -25.38 20.67 0.97
CA PHE A 174 -26.48 19.72 0.76
C PHE A 174 -26.94 19.57 -0.70
N LYS A 175 -26.63 20.57 -1.56
CA LYS A 175 -26.99 20.54 -2.98
C LYS A 175 -25.87 20.00 -3.88
N ILE A 176 -24.67 19.81 -3.35
CA ILE A 176 -23.50 19.38 -4.12
C ILE A 176 -23.60 17.89 -4.40
N ARG A 177 -23.43 17.54 -5.68
CA ARG A 177 -23.38 16.15 -6.12
C ARG A 177 -21.94 15.67 -6.18
N VAL A 178 -21.78 14.35 -6.12
CA VAL A 178 -20.46 13.71 -6.18
C VAL A 178 -19.68 14.12 -7.43
N LYS A 179 -20.31 14.15 -8.61
CA LYS A 179 -19.66 14.53 -9.88
C LYS A 179 -19.09 15.95 -9.90
N ASP A 180 -19.59 16.84 -9.05
CA ASP A 180 -19.20 18.25 -9.05
C ASP A 180 -17.84 18.45 -8.36
N VAL A 181 -17.41 17.47 -7.56
CA VAL A 181 -16.18 17.56 -6.73
C VAL A 181 -15.29 16.32 -6.77
N MET A 182 -15.76 15.20 -7.34
CA MET A 182 -14.98 13.97 -7.42
C MET A 182 -13.63 14.19 -8.13
N ASP A 183 -12.62 13.45 -7.71
CA ASP A 183 -11.34 13.39 -8.41
C ASP A 183 -11.37 12.31 -9.50
N LYS A 184 -10.26 12.21 -10.24
CA LYS A 184 -10.08 11.23 -11.31
C LYS A 184 -10.31 9.79 -10.79
N PRO A 185 -10.72 8.85 -11.66
CA PRO A 185 -10.81 7.44 -11.31
C PRO A 185 -9.53 6.91 -10.66
N LEU A 186 -9.68 6.01 -9.69
CA LEU A 186 -8.56 5.20 -9.21
C LEU A 186 -7.92 4.43 -10.38
N PRO A 187 -6.60 4.19 -10.32
CA PRO A 187 -5.94 3.24 -11.22
C PRO A 187 -6.66 1.89 -11.22
N THR A 188 -6.66 1.23 -12.38
CA THR A 188 -7.31 -0.07 -12.54
C THR A 188 -6.31 -1.13 -12.96
N ILE A 189 -6.44 -2.32 -12.39
CA ILE A 189 -5.61 -3.48 -12.72
C ILE A 189 -6.48 -4.69 -13.04
N ARG A 190 -5.88 -5.67 -13.73
CA ARG A 190 -6.50 -6.97 -13.98
C ARG A 190 -6.36 -7.88 -12.76
N PRO A 191 -7.24 -8.88 -12.56
CA PRO A 191 -7.14 -9.81 -11.44
C PRO A 191 -5.84 -10.61 -11.43
N GLU A 192 -5.24 -10.84 -12.60
CA GLU A 192 -3.98 -11.59 -12.75
C GLU A 192 -2.72 -10.73 -12.52
N CYS A 193 -2.88 -9.42 -12.28
CA CYS A 193 -1.78 -8.48 -12.13
C CYS A 193 -0.87 -8.89 -10.96
N ASN A 194 0.46 -8.85 -11.17
CA ASN A 194 1.45 -9.20 -10.16
C ASN A 194 1.44 -8.17 -9.02
N ILE A 195 1.69 -8.64 -7.81
CA ILE A 195 1.78 -7.83 -6.59
C ILE A 195 2.86 -6.72 -6.67
N ASP A 196 3.94 -6.92 -7.43
CA ASP A 196 4.97 -5.89 -7.62
C ASP A 196 4.41 -4.64 -8.32
N ASP A 197 3.55 -4.83 -9.33
CA ASP A 197 2.88 -3.72 -10.02
C ASP A 197 1.90 -3.01 -9.08
N ILE A 198 1.24 -3.77 -8.20
CA ILE A 198 0.35 -3.24 -7.17
C ILE A 198 1.14 -2.37 -6.19
N TYR A 199 2.33 -2.81 -5.76
CA TYR A 199 3.20 -2.01 -4.88
C TYR A 199 3.57 -0.67 -5.53
N ARG A 200 3.96 -0.69 -6.81
CA ARG A 200 4.32 0.53 -7.55
C ARG A 200 3.14 1.50 -7.62
N ILE A 201 1.97 1.03 -8.00
CA ILE A 201 0.76 1.86 -8.07
C ILE A 201 0.43 2.47 -6.70
N LEU A 202 0.47 1.68 -5.63
CA LEU A 202 0.12 2.14 -4.30
C LEU A 202 1.14 3.11 -3.70
N LEU A 203 2.42 2.96 -4.04
CA LEU A 203 3.49 3.83 -3.55
C LEU A 203 3.62 5.13 -4.35
N MET A 204 3.44 5.06 -5.66
CA MET A 204 3.79 6.15 -6.57
C MET A 204 2.58 6.91 -7.14
N GLU A 205 1.41 6.27 -7.25
CA GLU A 205 0.29 6.84 -8.00
C GLU A 205 -0.93 7.18 -7.14
N ALA A 206 -1.43 6.22 -6.34
CA ALA A 206 -2.71 6.38 -5.67
C ALA A 206 -2.79 5.58 -4.35
N PRO A 207 -3.64 5.99 -3.38
CA PRO A 207 -3.81 5.26 -2.13
C PRO A 207 -4.51 3.89 -2.29
N ALA A 208 -5.17 3.64 -3.43
CA ALA A 208 -5.77 2.35 -3.76
C ALA A 208 -5.82 2.12 -5.27
N THR A 209 -6.08 0.88 -5.66
CA THR A 209 -6.31 0.46 -7.05
C THR A 209 -7.54 -0.44 -7.16
N LEU A 210 -8.27 -0.35 -8.27
CA LEU A 210 -9.46 -1.16 -8.54
C LEU A 210 -9.10 -2.38 -9.38
N VAL A 211 -9.53 -3.55 -8.93
CA VAL A 211 -9.45 -4.77 -9.72
C VAL A 211 -10.66 -4.85 -10.63
N VAL A 212 -10.43 -4.81 -11.95
CA VAL A 212 -11.46 -4.77 -12.98
C VAL A 212 -11.29 -5.95 -13.94
N GLU A 213 -12.39 -6.65 -14.19
CA GLU A 213 -12.45 -7.76 -15.15
C GLU A 213 -13.75 -7.63 -15.95
N ASN A 214 -13.65 -7.74 -17.28
CA ASN A 214 -14.80 -7.59 -18.19
C ASN A 214 -15.60 -6.30 -17.94
N LYS A 215 -14.89 -5.18 -17.72
CA LYS A 215 -15.44 -3.84 -17.41
C LYS A 215 -16.26 -3.76 -16.10
N LYS A 216 -16.20 -4.77 -15.24
CA LYS A 216 -16.85 -4.80 -13.93
C LYS A 216 -15.81 -4.72 -12.82
N ILE A 217 -16.09 -3.92 -11.79
CA ILE A 217 -15.29 -3.88 -10.57
C ILE A 217 -15.46 -5.22 -9.84
N LYS A 218 -14.35 -5.89 -9.58
CA LYS A 218 -14.27 -7.17 -8.86
C LYS A 218 -13.73 -7.03 -7.45
N GLY A 219 -12.92 -6.00 -7.21
CA GLY A 219 -12.32 -5.74 -5.92
C GLY A 219 -11.60 -4.40 -5.86
N ILE A 220 -11.14 -4.05 -4.68
CA ILE A 220 -10.27 -2.90 -4.42
C ILE A 220 -9.09 -3.38 -3.58
N ILE A 221 -7.92 -2.80 -3.80
CA ILE A 221 -6.71 -3.07 -3.02
C ILE A 221 -6.15 -1.74 -2.50
N THR A 222 -5.88 -1.71 -1.21
CA THR A 222 -5.24 -0.60 -0.50
C THR A 222 -3.90 -1.04 0.11
N LYS A 223 -3.12 -0.09 0.62
CA LYS A 223 -1.89 -0.38 1.38
C LYS A 223 -2.18 -1.28 2.60
N SER A 224 -3.29 -1.07 3.28
CA SER A 224 -3.70 -1.87 4.44
C SER A 224 -3.91 -3.33 4.06
N ASP A 225 -4.44 -3.60 2.86
CA ASP A 225 -4.70 -4.95 2.38
C ASP A 225 -3.41 -5.69 2.08
N ILE A 226 -2.45 -4.98 1.47
CA ILE A 226 -1.11 -5.49 1.24
C ILE A 226 -0.42 -5.82 2.57
N ILE A 227 -0.48 -4.92 3.55
CA ILE A 227 0.11 -5.13 4.88
C ILE A 227 -0.54 -6.34 5.57
N ALA A 228 -1.87 -6.40 5.58
CA ALA A 228 -2.61 -7.50 6.19
C ALA A 228 -2.28 -8.84 5.53
N TYR A 229 -2.23 -8.87 4.20
CA TYR A 229 -1.92 -10.08 3.46
C TYR A 229 -0.46 -10.53 3.64
N CYS A 230 0.49 -9.61 3.50
CA CYS A 230 1.92 -9.92 3.53
C CYS A 230 2.43 -10.20 4.94
N LEU A 231 2.01 -9.43 5.95
CA LEU A 231 2.58 -9.49 7.29
C LEU A 231 1.70 -10.24 8.29
N LEU A 232 0.37 -10.18 8.14
CA LEU A 232 -0.55 -10.82 9.08
C LEU A 232 -1.06 -12.17 8.58
N GLY A 233 -0.80 -12.52 7.31
CA GLY A 233 -1.23 -13.78 6.70
C GLY A 233 -2.75 -13.92 6.57
N VAL A 234 -3.48 -12.81 6.76
CA VAL A 234 -4.95 -12.76 6.66
C VAL A 234 -5.31 -12.57 5.19
N SER A 235 -5.96 -13.56 4.57
CA SER A 235 -6.63 -13.35 3.28
C SER A 235 -8.12 -13.15 3.52
N ASN A 236 -8.67 -12.01 3.11
CA ASN A 236 -10.11 -11.75 3.14
C ASN A 236 -10.81 -12.55 2.03
N LYS A 237 -10.83 -13.88 2.17
CA LYS A 237 -11.75 -14.74 1.45
C LYS A 237 -13.09 -14.74 2.18
N GLY A 238 -13.83 -13.64 2.04
CA GLY A 238 -15.27 -13.53 2.29
C GLY A 238 -15.79 -14.04 3.64
N ILE A 239 -16.18 -13.11 4.50
CA ILE A 239 -17.41 -13.30 5.29
C ILE A 239 -18.59 -13.13 4.33
#